data_AF-A0A2D6U3T3-F1
#
_entry.id   AF-A0A2D6U3T3-F1
#
_cell.length_a   1.000
_cell.length_b   1.000
_cell.length_c   1.000
_cell.angle_alpha   90.00
_cell.angle_beta   90.00
_cell.angle_gamma   90.00
#
_symmetry.space_group_name_H-M   'P 1'
#
loop_
_entity.id
_entity.type
_entity.pdbx_description
1 polymer ?
#
loop_
_entity_poly.entity_id
_entity_poly.type
_entity_poly.pdbx_seq_one_letter_code
_entity_poly.pdbx_strand_id
1 'polypeptide(L)'
;MSTKQSVLDKWFLRQDIINQLLESGEESEDALKFAERIMPVVEAEESEYQSLDDPFDRSVALVLSLVKDQELNPWNIDLSTFLKVFTKRVRSESDKLNLPACGRLIRMAWEVLNQQAIVLFDRVQNMDQEDDWEDEIDFGWESDYDDQDYLFTTSILEGDVEQLLPSLFDERIRRDEGRPVTLGELLSAFKDAAEDAEELKIREENRIAHQAELGDYLSNVGSRMHNEDLEGDIYRCWAALRNACQKSGSSKVKVIQVMAELNDILLVENGHIEQGYEEESKVASFIASLFLTHRGFALISQDEVPYGDIMLEDLWPGIAEFEEIKGLIEDKKQIQSNSSNDEETGSVQFAKRRAEKLRAKEEKARKQLEQEQMQSTVADDLPEHDWLVE
;
A
#
# COMPACT_ATOMS: atom_id res chain seq x y z
N MET A 1 -14.56 61.45 9.84
CA MET A 1 -15.49 60.31 9.68
C MET A 1 -14.82 59.09 9.04
N SER A 2 -13.81 59.28 8.17
CA SER A 2 -13.05 58.20 7.52
C SER A 2 -12.38 57.18 8.46
N THR A 3 -11.92 57.59 9.65
CA THR A 3 -11.17 56.71 10.57
C THR A 3 -12.03 55.72 11.35
N LYS A 4 -13.35 55.94 11.45
CA LYS A 4 -14.27 54.98 12.09
C LYS A 4 -14.75 53.91 11.10
N GLN A 5 -14.91 54.27 9.83
CA GLN A 5 -15.21 53.32 8.75
C GLN A 5 -14.04 52.34 8.56
N SER A 6 -12.79 52.83 8.53
CA SER A 6 -11.61 51.96 8.40
C SER A 6 -11.42 50.96 9.55
N VAL A 7 -11.84 51.28 10.77
CA VAL A 7 -11.76 50.36 11.93
C VAL A 7 -12.88 49.31 11.89
N LEU A 8 -14.08 49.70 11.45
CA LEU A 8 -15.17 48.77 11.20
C LEU A 8 -14.79 47.81 10.06
N ASP A 9 -14.23 48.29 8.96
CA ASP A 9 -13.77 47.46 7.84
C ASP A 9 -12.71 46.43 8.29
N LYS A 10 -11.80 46.80 9.19
CA LYS A 10 -10.82 45.88 9.80
C LYS A 10 -11.46 44.78 10.64
N TRP A 11 -12.40 45.16 11.51
CA TRP A 11 -13.12 44.19 12.36
C TRP A 11 -13.98 43.26 11.51
N PHE A 12 -14.63 43.78 10.47
CA PHE A 12 -15.42 43.00 9.53
C PHE A 12 -14.55 42.04 8.72
N LEU A 13 -13.41 42.48 8.19
CA LEU A 13 -12.47 41.60 7.47
C LEU A 13 -11.97 40.47 8.39
N ARG A 14 -11.58 40.80 9.61
CA ARG A 14 -11.15 39.79 10.61
C ARG A 14 -12.25 38.76 10.85
N GLN A 15 -13.48 39.22 11.09
CA GLN A 15 -14.61 38.34 11.36
C GLN A 15 -15.00 37.52 10.13
N ASP A 16 -14.91 38.08 8.93
CA ASP A 16 -15.19 37.39 7.66
C ASP A 16 -14.21 36.23 7.45
N ILE A 17 -12.90 36.49 7.61
CA ILE A 17 -11.85 35.46 7.55
C ILE A 17 -12.12 34.35 8.56
N ILE A 18 -12.39 34.70 9.82
CA ILE A 18 -12.67 33.70 10.86
C ILE A 18 -13.91 32.86 10.50
N ASN A 19 -15.00 33.52 10.07
CA ASN A 19 -16.22 32.82 9.71
C ASN A 19 -16.02 31.86 8.54
N GLN A 20 -15.22 32.25 7.55
CA GLN A 20 -14.95 31.41 6.38
C GLN A 20 -14.02 30.25 6.67
N LEU A 21 -13.00 30.44 7.52
CA LEU A 21 -12.15 29.34 7.96
C LEU A 21 -12.91 28.33 8.85
N LEU A 22 -13.85 28.82 9.65
CA LEU A 22 -14.77 27.94 10.38
C LEU A 22 -15.74 27.21 9.44
N GLU A 23 -16.19 27.87 8.35
CA GLU A 23 -17.06 27.27 7.33
C GLU A 23 -16.31 26.20 6.51
N SER A 24 -15.01 26.38 6.25
CA SER A 24 -14.15 25.39 5.59
C SER A 24 -13.78 24.20 6.48
N GLY A 25 -14.07 24.28 7.79
CA GLY A 25 -13.90 23.18 8.75
C GLY A 25 -12.61 23.22 9.56
N GLU A 26 -11.93 24.37 9.62
CA GLU A 26 -10.72 24.53 10.43
C GLU A 26 -11.00 24.61 11.94
N GLU A 27 -9.99 24.29 12.73
CA GLU A 27 -10.04 24.49 14.18
C GLU A 27 -10.11 26.00 14.52
N SER A 28 -10.98 26.34 15.46
CA SER A 28 -11.21 27.73 15.89
C SER A 28 -9.92 28.45 16.34
N GLU A 29 -8.98 27.71 16.93
CA GLU A 29 -7.69 28.27 17.37
C GLU A 29 -6.80 28.68 16.19
N ASP A 30 -6.78 27.88 15.13
CA ASP A 30 -5.92 28.11 13.96
C ASP A 30 -6.48 29.23 13.06
N ALA A 31 -7.81 29.29 12.92
CA ALA A 31 -8.49 30.41 12.29
C ALA A 31 -8.18 31.74 12.99
N LEU A 32 -8.15 31.75 14.33
CA LEU A 32 -7.77 32.93 15.12
C LEU A 32 -6.30 33.32 14.93
N LYS A 33 -5.37 32.36 14.99
CA LYS A 33 -3.94 32.60 14.75
C LYS A 33 -3.70 33.21 13.37
N PHE A 34 -4.37 32.67 12.36
CA PHE A 34 -4.23 33.14 10.99
C PHE A 34 -4.76 34.57 10.82
N ALA A 35 -5.97 34.84 11.34
CA ALA A 35 -6.53 36.18 11.30
C ALA A 35 -5.61 37.18 12.02
N GLU A 36 -5.06 36.82 13.19
CA GLU A 36 -4.13 37.66 13.94
C GLU A 36 -2.79 37.88 13.22
N ARG A 37 -2.30 36.90 12.45
CA ARG A 37 -1.10 37.04 11.60
C ARG A 37 -1.31 37.98 10.42
N ILE A 38 -2.50 38.00 9.82
CA ILE A 38 -2.80 38.84 8.65
C ILE A 38 -3.10 40.29 9.03
N MET A 39 -3.69 40.55 10.21
CA MET A 39 -3.98 41.92 10.64
C MET A 39 -2.79 42.90 10.52
N PRO A 40 -1.56 42.59 10.98
CA PRO A 40 -0.43 43.50 10.81
C PRO A 40 -0.05 43.71 9.34
N VAL A 41 -0.25 42.72 8.47
CA VAL A 41 -0.01 42.85 7.01
C VAL A 41 -1.05 43.76 6.36
N VAL A 42 -2.31 43.71 6.81
CA VAL A 42 -3.37 44.63 6.39
C VAL A 42 -3.08 46.07 6.86
N GLU A 43 -2.38 46.22 8.00
CA GLU A 43 -2.00 47.52 8.56
C GLU A 43 -0.75 48.13 7.91
N ALA A 44 0.16 47.31 7.41
CA ALA A 44 1.34 47.77 6.71
C ALA A 44 0.97 48.55 5.44
N GLU A 45 1.66 49.66 5.17
CA GLU A 45 1.48 50.44 3.95
C GLU A 45 2.22 49.81 2.77
N GLU A 46 1.84 50.16 1.54
CA GLU A 46 2.40 49.61 0.29
C GLU A 46 3.93 49.71 0.18
N SER A 47 4.56 50.64 0.91
CA SER A 47 6.02 50.77 0.97
C SER A 47 6.71 49.71 1.85
N GLU A 48 5.98 49.08 2.76
CA GLU A 48 6.49 48.10 3.73
C GLU A 48 6.31 46.65 3.25
N TYR A 49 5.49 46.42 2.20
CA TYR A 49 5.28 45.07 1.65
C TYR A 49 6.54 44.45 1.06
N GLN A 50 7.49 45.26 0.57
CA GLN A 50 8.77 44.74 0.09
C GLN A 50 9.75 44.35 1.21
N SER A 51 9.53 44.83 2.43
CA SER A 51 10.35 44.52 3.61
C SER A 51 9.86 43.33 4.43
N LEU A 52 8.73 42.71 4.06
CA LEU A 52 8.24 41.50 4.71
C LEU A 52 9.20 40.33 4.45
N ASP A 53 9.63 39.68 5.52
CA ASP A 53 10.60 38.57 5.48
C ASP A 53 10.00 37.31 4.83
N ASP A 54 8.73 37.03 5.14
CA ASP A 54 8.06 35.80 4.71
C ASP A 54 7.49 35.90 3.27
N PRO A 55 7.82 34.96 2.37
CA PRO A 55 7.21 34.86 1.04
C PRO A 55 5.68 34.76 1.06
N PHE A 56 5.08 34.12 2.08
CA PHE A 56 3.63 33.97 2.17
C PHE A 56 2.95 35.30 2.52
N ASP A 57 3.42 36.00 3.56
CA ASP A 57 2.88 37.31 3.93
C ASP A 57 3.02 38.34 2.79
N ARG A 58 4.08 38.25 1.97
CA ARG A 58 4.24 39.06 0.75
C ARG A 58 3.18 38.80 -0.31
N SER A 59 2.80 37.54 -0.52
CA SER A 59 1.71 37.20 -1.45
C SER A 59 0.33 37.62 -0.92
N VAL A 60 0.10 37.59 0.39
CA VAL A 60 -1.14 38.14 0.98
C VAL A 60 -1.20 39.65 0.81
N ALA A 61 -0.10 40.34 1.10
CA ALA A 61 0.03 41.78 0.87
C ALA A 61 -0.22 42.15 -0.59
N LEU A 62 0.26 41.32 -1.53
CA LEU A 62 0.00 41.51 -2.94
C LEU A 62 -1.50 41.46 -3.27
N VAL A 63 -2.23 40.43 -2.78
CA VAL A 63 -3.67 40.31 -2.99
C VAL A 63 -4.42 41.54 -2.44
N LEU A 64 -4.06 41.98 -1.24
CA LEU A 64 -4.63 43.17 -0.61
C LEU A 64 -4.35 44.45 -1.39
N SER A 65 -3.11 44.62 -1.87
CA SER A 65 -2.73 45.76 -2.70
C SER A 65 -3.52 45.81 -4.01
N LEU A 66 -3.77 44.67 -4.64
CA LEU A 66 -4.50 44.61 -5.90
C LEU A 66 -5.97 44.99 -5.74
N VAL A 67 -6.62 44.52 -4.66
CA VAL A 67 -8.01 44.87 -4.38
C VAL A 67 -8.15 46.37 -4.10
N LYS A 68 -7.16 46.96 -3.42
CA LYS A 68 -7.11 48.39 -3.13
C LYS A 68 -6.78 49.24 -4.38
N ASP A 69 -5.78 48.85 -5.17
CA ASP A 69 -5.30 49.58 -6.36
C ASP A 69 -6.34 49.63 -7.49
N GLN A 70 -7.11 48.56 -7.65
CA GLN A 70 -8.09 48.40 -8.74
C GLN A 70 -9.50 48.87 -8.35
N GLU A 71 -9.68 49.44 -7.15
CA GLU A 71 -10.99 49.79 -6.57
C GLU A 71 -12.01 48.63 -6.66
N LEU A 72 -11.53 47.39 -6.49
CA LEU A 72 -12.39 46.21 -6.53
C LEU A 72 -13.23 46.18 -5.26
N ASN A 73 -14.52 45.82 -5.41
CA ASN A 73 -15.42 45.66 -4.28
C ASN A 73 -14.97 44.48 -3.41
N PRO A 74 -14.61 44.67 -2.12
CA PRO A 74 -14.14 43.58 -1.26
C PRO A 74 -15.18 42.50 -0.98
N TRP A 75 -16.46 42.82 -1.19
CA TRP A 75 -17.60 41.93 -0.95
C TRP A 75 -18.10 41.23 -2.22
N ASN A 76 -17.61 41.63 -3.40
CA ASN A 76 -17.95 41.04 -4.68
C ASN A 76 -16.81 41.28 -5.67
N ILE A 77 -15.84 40.37 -5.64
CA ILE A 77 -14.62 40.49 -6.44
C ILE A 77 -14.82 39.84 -7.81
N ASP A 78 -14.62 40.59 -8.89
CA ASP A 78 -14.54 40.03 -10.24
C ASP A 78 -13.25 39.22 -10.40
N LEU A 79 -13.38 37.91 -10.28
CA LEU A 79 -12.29 36.94 -10.43
C LEU A 79 -11.58 37.04 -11.78
N SER A 80 -12.29 37.43 -12.85
CA SER A 80 -11.72 37.48 -14.20
C SER A 80 -10.74 38.63 -14.35
N THR A 81 -11.08 39.81 -13.81
CA THR A 81 -10.21 40.98 -13.78
C THR A 81 -9.10 40.78 -12.75
N PHE A 82 -9.43 40.26 -11.57
CA PHE A 82 -8.46 39.92 -10.53
C PHE A 82 -7.37 38.99 -11.07
N LEU A 83 -7.72 37.86 -11.71
CA LEU A 83 -6.74 36.90 -12.23
C LEU A 83 -5.81 37.51 -13.29
N LYS A 84 -6.34 38.36 -14.18
CA LYS A 84 -5.52 39.03 -15.22
C LYS A 84 -4.46 39.95 -14.60
N VAL A 85 -4.81 40.66 -13.54
CA VAL A 85 -3.89 41.60 -12.87
C VAL A 85 -2.94 40.85 -11.96
N PHE A 86 -3.45 39.89 -11.18
CA PHE A 86 -2.69 39.03 -10.29
C PHE A 86 -1.60 38.25 -11.04
N THR A 87 -1.94 37.55 -12.13
CA THR A 87 -0.96 36.80 -12.94
C THR A 87 0.13 37.69 -13.55
N LYS A 88 -0.21 38.89 -14.00
CA LYS A 88 0.78 39.86 -14.50
C LYS A 88 1.76 40.28 -13.40
N ARG A 89 1.28 40.49 -12.18
CA ARG A 89 2.11 40.95 -11.06
C ARG A 89 2.96 39.82 -10.47
N VAL A 90 2.39 38.62 -10.33
CA VAL A 90 3.15 37.40 -9.96
C VAL A 90 4.29 37.12 -10.94
N ARG A 91 4.08 37.36 -12.24
CA ARG A 91 5.14 37.21 -13.26
C ARG A 91 6.25 38.26 -13.13
N SER A 92 5.94 39.43 -12.60
CA SER A 92 6.89 40.54 -12.44
C SER A 92 7.70 40.43 -11.16
N GLU A 93 7.13 39.82 -10.11
CA GLU A 93 7.70 39.73 -8.76
C GLU A 93 8.04 38.27 -8.37
N SER A 94 8.34 37.41 -9.35
CA SER A 94 8.43 35.94 -9.20
C SER A 94 9.38 35.45 -8.11
N ASP A 95 10.51 36.13 -7.91
CA ASP A 95 11.60 35.63 -7.05
C ASP A 95 11.35 35.86 -5.56
N LYS A 96 10.37 36.71 -5.21
CA LYS A 96 10.07 37.11 -3.83
C LYS A 96 8.80 36.48 -3.27
N LEU A 97 8.01 35.81 -4.12
CA LEU A 97 6.68 35.29 -3.78
C LEU A 97 6.69 33.78 -3.61
N ASN A 98 5.72 33.27 -2.85
CA ASN A 98 5.44 31.84 -2.80
C ASN A 98 4.75 31.39 -4.11
N LEU A 99 5.56 31.03 -5.12
CA LEU A 99 5.08 30.61 -6.45
C LEU A 99 4.15 29.38 -6.40
N PRO A 100 4.45 28.32 -5.62
CA PRO A 100 3.52 27.19 -5.44
C PRO A 100 2.13 27.61 -4.95
N ALA A 101 2.05 28.41 -3.89
CA ALA A 101 0.78 28.88 -3.34
C ALA A 101 0.04 29.80 -4.34
N CYS A 102 0.76 30.72 -5.00
CA CYS A 102 0.17 31.60 -6.02
C CYS A 102 -0.38 30.81 -7.21
N GLY A 103 0.35 29.79 -7.69
CA GLY A 103 -0.11 28.91 -8.76
C GLY A 103 -1.35 28.12 -8.37
N ARG A 104 -1.41 27.63 -7.13
CA ARG A 104 -2.57 26.92 -6.58
C ARG A 104 -3.79 27.84 -6.46
N LEU A 105 -3.62 29.09 -6.01
CA LEU A 105 -4.68 30.10 -6.01
C LEU A 105 -5.21 30.34 -7.42
N ILE A 106 -4.32 30.55 -8.40
CA ILE A 106 -4.73 30.77 -9.80
C ILE A 106 -5.59 29.61 -10.30
N ARG A 107 -5.18 28.37 -9.98
CA ARG A 107 -5.94 27.17 -10.33
C ARG A 107 -7.31 27.13 -9.65
N MET A 108 -7.41 27.45 -8.36
CA MET A 108 -8.70 27.46 -7.64
C MET A 108 -9.65 28.53 -8.17
N ALA A 109 -9.14 29.75 -8.42
CA ALA A 109 -9.94 30.81 -9.03
C ALA A 109 -10.41 30.42 -10.44
N TRP A 110 -9.59 29.69 -11.20
CA TRP A 110 -10.01 29.13 -12.49
C TRP A 110 -11.09 28.05 -12.32
N GLU A 111 -11.00 27.17 -11.33
CA GLU A 111 -12.02 26.15 -11.05
C GLU A 111 -13.37 26.79 -10.73
N VAL A 112 -13.38 27.84 -9.91
CA VAL A 112 -14.62 28.59 -9.59
C VAL A 112 -15.20 29.24 -10.85
N LEU A 113 -14.37 29.93 -11.64
CA LEU A 113 -14.82 30.53 -12.90
C LEU A 113 -15.35 29.48 -13.89
N ASN A 114 -14.71 28.31 -13.95
CA ASN A 114 -15.14 27.21 -14.81
C ASN A 114 -16.47 26.62 -14.33
N GLN A 115 -16.67 26.44 -13.02
CA GLN A 115 -17.95 26.01 -12.45
C GLN A 115 -19.05 27.04 -12.72
N GLN A 116 -18.77 28.33 -12.56
CA GLN A 116 -19.71 29.40 -12.90
C GLN A 116 -20.09 29.33 -14.39
N ALA A 117 -19.12 29.14 -15.28
CA ALA A 117 -19.35 29.00 -16.71
C ALA A 117 -20.19 27.75 -17.06
N ILE A 118 -19.95 26.61 -16.38
CA ILE A 118 -20.76 25.39 -16.56
C ILE A 118 -22.20 25.63 -16.13
N VAL A 119 -22.42 26.23 -14.95
CA VAL A 119 -23.79 26.54 -14.47
C VAL A 119 -24.51 27.51 -15.41
N LEU A 120 -23.80 28.49 -15.97
CA LEU A 120 -24.34 29.37 -16.99
C LEU A 120 -24.71 28.59 -18.27
N PHE A 121 -23.85 27.67 -18.71
CA PHE A 121 -24.08 26.86 -19.90
C PHE A 121 -25.28 25.91 -19.73
N ASP A 122 -25.36 25.18 -18.61
CA ASP A 122 -26.50 24.30 -18.30
C ASP A 122 -27.82 25.09 -18.28
N ARG A 123 -27.81 26.31 -17.74
CA ARG A 123 -28.98 27.18 -17.75
C ARG A 123 -29.39 27.58 -19.17
N VAL A 124 -28.44 28.00 -20.00
CA VAL A 124 -28.72 28.37 -21.40
C VAL A 124 -29.28 27.16 -22.16
N GLN A 125 -28.70 25.98 -21.99
CA GLN A 125 -29.22 24.75 -22.63
C GLN A 125 -30.62 24.38 -22.16
N ASN A 126 -30.94 24.58 -20.88
CA ASN A 126 -32.27 24.31 -20.35
C ASN A 126 -33.31 25.36 -20.80
N MET A 127 -32.91 26.62 -21.01
CA MET A 127 -33.79 27.63 -21.60
C MET A 127 -34.20 27.26 -23.03
N ASP A 128 -33.27 26.74 -23.83
CA ASP A 128 -33.57 26.28 -25.20
C ASP A 128 -34.47 25.01 -25.22
N GLN A 129 -34.58 24.28 -24.11
CA GLN A 129 -35.43 23.09 -23.98
C GLN A 129 -36.81 23.38 -23.38
N GLU A 130 -36.99 24.48 -22.63
CA GLU A 130 -38.31 24.86 -22.08
C GLU A 130 -39.30 25.25 -23.19
N ASP A 131 -38.83 25.76 -24.33
CA ASP A 131 -39.66 26.09 -25.49
C ASP A 131 -40.28 24.84 -26.16
N ASP A 132 -39.68 23.64 -26.04
CA ASP A 132 -40.21 22.39 -26.60
C ASP A 132 -41.39 21.81 -25.80
N TRP A 133 -41.67 22.30 -24.57
CA TRP A 133 -42.81 21.87 -23.76
C TRP A 133 -44.11 22.63 -24.08
N GLU A 134 -44.04 23.74 -24.83
CA GLU A 134 -45.23 24.46 -25.30
C GLU A 134 -45.93 23.75 -26.47
N ASP A 135 -45.21 22.91 -27.24
CA ASP A 135 -45.75 22.25 -28.44
C ASP A 135 -46.56 20.97 -28.14
N GLU A 136 -46.53 20.42 -26.91
CA GLU A 136 -47.27 19.19 -26.55
C GLU A 136 -48.56 19.45 -25.74
N ILE A 137 -48.86 20.69 -25.38
CA ILE A 137 -50.14 21.11 -24.78
C ILE A 137 -50.97 21.90 -25.79
N ASP A 138 -51.24 21.27 -26.94
CA ASP A 138 -52.34 21.69 -27.82
C ASP A 138 -53.69 21.26 -27.21
N PHE A 139 -54.10 21.96 -26.14
CA PHE A 139 -55.42 21.78 -25.55
C PHE A 139 -56.08 23.12 -25.22
N GLY A 140 -56.67 23.74 -26.24
CA GLY A 140 -57.79 24.67 -26.04
C GLY A 140 -57.54 26.17 -26.29
N TRP A 141 -56.72 26.54 -27.28
CA TRP A 141 -56.53 27.94 -27.74
C TRP A 141 -57.78 28.61 -28.36
N GLU A 142 -59.00 28.18 -28.03
CA GLU A 142 -60.23 28.76 -28.58
C GLU A 142 -61.35 28.99 -27.55
N SER A 143 -61.20 28.61 -26.27
CA SER A 143 -62.38 28.64 -25.37
C SER A 143 -62.55 29.91 -24.56
N ASP A 144 -61.51 30.48 -23.96
CA ASP A 144 -61.71 31.49 -22.92
C ASP A 144 -60.97 32.77 -23.32
N TYR A 145 -61.66 33.66 -24.05
CA TYR A 145 -61.24 35.07 -24.09
C TYR A 145 -61.29 35.58 -22.65
N ASP A 146 -60.14 35.69 -22.00
CA ASP A 146 -60.07 36.32 -20.68
C ASP A 146 -60.35 37.81 -20.88
N ASP A 147 -61.47 38.28 -20.34
CA ASP A 147 -61.84 39.69 -20.34
C ASP A 147 -60.70 40.56 -19.75
N GLN A 148 -59.87 40.01 -18.86
CA GLN A 148 -58.70 40.69 -18.32
C GLN A 148 -57.60 40.91 -19.36
N ASP A 149 -57.33 39.94 -20.24
CA ASP A 149 -56.32 40.04 -21.29
C ASP A 149 -56.76 41.01 -22.40
N TYR A 150 -58.06 40.99 -22.73
CA TYR A 150 -58.64 41.99 -23.62
C TYR A 150 -58.51 43.40 -23.03
N LEU A 151 -58.87 43.60 -21.75
CA LEU A 151 -58.73 44.89 -21.07
C LEU A 151 -57.27 45.36 -20.96
N PHE A 152 -56.35 44.43 -20.74
CA PHE A 152 -54.91 44.71 -20.69
C PHE A 152 -54.39 45.19 -22.06
N THR A 153 -54.67 44.45 -23.13
CA THR A 153 -54.23 44.84 -24.47
C THR A 153 -54.87 46.14 -24.96
N THR A 154 -56.16 46.38 -24.66
CA THR A 154 -56.82 47.65 -24.99
C THR A 154 -56.26 48.82 -24.19
N SER A 155 -55.98 48.66 -22.89
CA SER A 155 -55.41 49.73 -22.06
C SER A 155 -53.97 50.10 -22.45
N ILE A 156 -53.20 49.15 -23.00
CA ILE A 156 -51.90 49.42 -23.62
C ILE A 156 -52.07 50.22 -24.92
N LEU A 157 -53.02 49.83 -25.77
CA LEU A 157 -53.31 50.51 -27.04
C LEU A 157 -53.86 51.93 -26.84
N GLU A 158 -54.63 52.15 -25.78
CA GLU A 158 -55.21 53.44 -25.41
C GLU A 158 -54.20 54.34 -24.65
N GLY A 159 -53.06 53.79 -24.22
CA GLY A 159 -51.96 54.54 -23.59
C GLY A 159 -52.10 54.76 -22.08
N ASP A 160 -53.11 54.17 -21.43
CA ASP A 160 -53.35 54.34 -19.99
C ASP A 160 -52.25 53.71 -19.11
N VAL A 161 -51.50 52.75 -19.65
CA VAL A 161 -50.46 51.97 -18.94
C VAL A 161 -49.03 52.44 -19.29
N GLU A 162 -48.87 53.53 -20.05
CA GLU A 162 -47.56 53.98 -20.58
C GLU A 162 -46.49 54.22 -19.50
N GLN A 163 -46.90 54.55 -18.27
CA GLN A 163 -46.01 54.76 -17.12
C GLN A 163 -45.54 53.45 -16.46
N LEU A 164 -46.30 52.36 -16.60
CA LEU A 164 -46.02 51.05 -16.01
C LEU A 164 -45.35 50.09 -17.01
N LEU A 165 -45.48 50.34 -18.32
CA LEU A 165 -44.84 49.55 -19.37
C LEU A 165 -43.33 49.36 -19.17
N PRO A 166 -42.53 50.40 -18.83
CA PRO A 166 -41.10 50.20 -18.59
C PRO A 166 -40.78 49.22 -17.46
N SER A 167 -41.65 49.12 -16.46
CA SER A 167 -41.50 48.17 -15.34
C SER A 167 -42.01 46.77 -15.66
N LEU A 168 -42.94 46.63 -16.61
CA LEU A 168 -43.45 45.34 -17.10
C LEU A 168 -42.48 44.67 -18.08
N PHE A 169 -41.73 45.48 -18.83
CA PHE A 169 -40.62 45.01 -19.68
C PHE A 169 -39.27 45.01 -18.97
N ASP A 170 -39.23 45.46 -17.70
CA ASP A 170 -38.06 45.24 -16.87
C ASP A 170 -37.90 43.73 -16.72
N GLU A 171 -36.70 43.23 -17.01
CA GLU A 171 -36.45 41.81 -17.14
C GLU A 171 -36.92 41.09 -15.86
N ARG A 172 -37.65 39.98 -15.98
CA ARG A 172 -38.01 39.11 -14.85
C ARG A 172 -36.77 38.96 -13.99
N ILE A 173 -36.81 39.53 -12.77
CA ILE A 173 -35.69 39.67 -11.82
C ILE A 173 -34.73 38.51 -12.03
N ARG A 174 -33.66 38.78 -12.80
CA ARG A 174 -32.59 37.81 -12.93
C ARG A 174 -32.02 37.71 -11.53
N ARG A 175 -32.04 36.51 -10.95
CA ARG A 175 -31.29 36.31 -9.70
C ARG A 175 -29.84 36.59 -10.06
N ASP A 176 -29.29 37.65 -9.47
CA ASP A 176 -27.88 37.96 -9.60
C ASP A 176 -27.05 36.72 -9.27
N GLU A 177 -26.02 36.53 -10.07
CA GLU A 177 -25.30 35.28 -10.26
C GLU A 177 -24.59 34.82 -8.98
N GLY A 178 -24.81 33.57 -8.56
CA GLY A 178 -23.98 32.89 -7.58
C GLY A 178 -23.84 33.57 -6.21
N ARG A 179 -23.09 32.95 -5.30
CA ARG A 179 -22.59 33.66 -4.10
C ARG A 179 -21.44 34.56 -4.60
N PRO A 180 -21.43 35.87 -4.31
CA PRO A 180 -20.29 36.71 -4.65
C PRO A 180 -19.07 36.27 -3.85
N VAL A 181 -17.91 36.23 -4.51
CA VAL A 181 -16.65 35.88 -3.85
C VAL A 181 -16.14 37.08 -3.06
N THR A 182 -15.93 36.89 -1.75
CA THR A 182 -15.42 37.95 -0.86
C THR A 182 -13.91 37.93 -0.76
N LEU A 183 -13.33 39.04 -0.29
CA LEU A 183 -11.90 39.12 0.02
C LEU A 183 -11.48 38.11 1.07
N GLY A 184 -12.32 37.87 2.09
CA GLY A 184 -12.06 36.83 3.07
C GLY A 184 -11.93 35.45 2.41
N GLU A 185 -12.77 35.15 1.40
CA GLU A 185 -12.79 33.85 0.73
C GLU A 185 -11.52 33.65 -0.09
N LEU A 186 -11.03 34.72 -0.72
CA LEU A 186 -9.75 34.69 -1.40
C LEU A 186 -8.58 34.47 -0.43
N LEU A 187 -8.63 35.08 0.76
CA LEU A 187 -7.58 34.93 1.78
C LEU A 187 -7.62 33.55 2.44
N SER A 188 -8.81 32.99 2.69
CA SER A 188 -8.96 31.62 3.19
C SER A 188 -8.50 30.62 2.14
N ALA A 189 -8.95 30.75 0.89
CA ALA A 189 -8.49 29.90 -0.20
C ALA A 189 -6.96 30.04 -0.40
N PHE A 190 -6.40 31.23 -0.20
CA PHE A 190 -4.95 31.41 -0.28
C PHE A 190 -4.19 30.69 0.83
N LYS A 191 -4.73 30.68 2.06
CA LYS A 191 -4.20 29.89 3.18
C LYS A 191 -4.18 28.41 2.84
N ASP A 192 -5.31 27.87 2.38
CA ASP A 192 -5.45 26.47 1.98
C ASP A 192 -4.44 26.12 0.88
N ALA A 193 -4.28 27.01 -0.11
CA ALA A 193 -3.28 26.84 -1.17
C ALA A 193 -1.84 26.79 -0.65
N ALA A 194 -1.51 27.55 0.39
CA ALA A 194 -0.20 27.57 0.99
C ALA A 194 0.06 26.32 1.82
N GLU A 195 -0.90 25.89 2.64
CA GLU A 195 -0.82 24.66 3.43
C GLU A 195 -0.68 23.43 2.53
N ASP A 196 -1.48 23.33 1.46
CA ASP A 196 -1.36 22.30 0.42
C ASP A 196 0.07 22.25 -0.17
N ALA A 197 0.64 23.42 -0.47
CA ALA A 197 1.97 23.52 -1.07
C ALA A 197 3.08 23.10 -0.08
N GLU A 198 2.94 23.44 1.20
CA GLU A 198 3.85 23.02 2.26
C GLU A 198 3.77 21.51 2.49
N GLU A 199 2.56 20.94 2.52
CA GLU A 199 2.37 19.49 2.66
C GLU A 199 3.04 18.73 1.51
N LEU A 200 2.90 19.21 0.27
CA LEU A 200 3.59 18.63 -0.89
C LEU A 200 5.11 18.68 -0.75
N LYS A 201 5.65 19.77 -0.22
CA LYS A 201 7.10 19.90 0.02
C LYS A 201 7.57 18.87 1.04
N ILE A 202 6.85 18.70 2.15
CA ILE A 202 7.16 17.69 3.18
C ILE A 202 7.07 16.27 2.61
N ARG A 203 6.06 15.98 1.79
CA ARG A 203 5.92 14.67 1.11
C ARG A 203 7.10 14.39 0.18
N GLU A 204 7.56 15.39 -0.56
CA GLU A 204 8.71 15.24 -1.46
C GLU A 204 10.02 15.03 -0.69
N GLU A 205 10.24 15.78 0.40
CA GLU A 205 11.39 15.60 1.28
C GLU A 205 11.41 14.19 1.90
N ASN A 206 10.25 13.69 2.35
CA ASN A 206 10.10 12.33 2.84
C ASN A 206 10.38 11.29 1.75
N ARG A 207 9.96 11.53 0.50
CA ARG A 207 10.24 10.64 -0.63
C ARG A 207 11.74 10.54 -0.90
N ILE A 208 12.44 11.66 -0.88
CA ILE A 208 13.90 11.72 -1.10
C ILE A 208 14.63 11.03 0.05
N ALA A 209 14.23 11.30 1.31
CA ALA A 209 14.81 10.65 2.48
C ALA A 209 14.62 9.13 2.45
N HIS A 210 13.40 8.67 2.12
CA HIS A 210 13.11 7.25 2.02
C HIS A 210 13.86 6.59 0.84
N GLN A 211 14.02 7.29 -0.28
CA GLN A 211 14.83 6.80 -1.40
C GLN A 211 16.31 6.63 -1.01
N ALA A 212 16.88 7.56 -0.23
CA ALA A 212 18.23 7.44 0.30
C ALA A 212 18.35 6.25 1.27
N GLU A 213 17.39 6.12 2.19
CA GLU A 213 17.32 5.02 3.16
C GLU A 213 17.24 3.65 2.46
N LEU A 214 16.39 3.52 1.43
CA LEU A 214 16.29 2.32 0.60
C LEU A 214 17.59 2.01 -0.14
N GLY A 215 18.30 3.03 -0.62
CA GLY A 215 19.61 2.88 -1.24
C GLY A 215 20.62 2.25 -0.28
N ASP A 216 20.66 2.76 0.97
CA ASP A 216 21.52 2.24 2.02
C ASP A 216 21.14 0.80 2.39
N TYR A 217 19.84 0.51 2.55
CA TYR A 217 19.38 -0.86 2.81
C TYR A 217 19.78 -1.81 1.68
N LEU A 218 19.55 -1.44 0.42
CA LEU A 218 19.86 -2.28 -0.73
C LEU A 218 21.36 -2.57 -0.85
N SER A 219 22.21 -1.61 -0.49
CA SER A 219 23.66 -1.83 -0.42
C SER A 219 24.06 -2.84 0.67
N ASN A 220 23.29 -2.91 1.76
CA ASN A 220 23.53 -3.79 2.91
C ASN A 220 22.81 -5.16 2.81
N VAL A 221 21.90 -5.35 1.83
CA VAL A 221 21.21 -6.64 1.61
C VAL A 221 22.22 -7.76 1.32
N GLY A 222 23.29 -7.48 0.57
CA GLY A 222 24.34 -8.46 0.27
C GLY A 222 25.10 -8.97 1.49
N SER A 223 25.20 -8.16 2.55
CA SER A 223 25.89 -8.53 3.79
C SER A 223 24.98 -9.23 4.81
N ARG A 224 23.64 -9.09 4.68
CA ARG A 224 22.63 -9.71 5.56
C ARG A 224 21.99 -10.95 4.95
N MET A 225 22.18 -11.19 3.66
CA MET A 225 21.80 -12.44 3.02
C MET A 225 22.82 -13.51 3.43
N HIS A 226 22.53 -14.23 4.52
CA HIS A 226 23.29 -15.41 4.88
C HIS A 226 23.27 -16.39 3.69
N ASN A 227 24.42 -16.61 3.07
CA ASN A 227 24.56 -17.67 2.07
C ASN A 227 24.65 -19.00 2.81
N GLU A 228 23.50 -19.63 3.10
CA GLU A 228 23.43 -21.00 3.65
C GLU A 228 23.82 -22.04 2.58
N ASP A 229 25.08 -22.05 2.16
CA ASP A 229 25.63 -23.09 1.28
C ASP A 229 26.08 -24.31 2.10
N LEU A 230 25.11 -25.14 2.47
CA LEU A 230 25.35 -26.34 3.29
C LEU A 230 26.34 -27.33 2.63
N GLU A 231 26.35 -27.45 1.30
CA GLU A 231 27.25 -28.40 0.63
C GLU A 231 28.67 -27.83 0.54
N GLY A 232 28.80 -26.52 0.28
CA GLY A 232 30.07 -25.80 0.38
C GLY A 232 30.68 -25.88 1.78
N ASP A 233 29.86 -25.73 2.83
CA ASP A 233 30.32 -25.83 4.21
C ASP A 233 30.77 -27.25 4.60
N ILE A 234 30.13 -28.29 4.06
CA ILE A 234 30.58 -29.69 4.23
C ILE A 234 31.95 -29.89 3.56
N TYR A 235 32.14 -29.36 2.34
CA TYR A 235 33.41 -29.45 1.64
C TYR A 235 34.53 -28.71 2.40
N ARG A 236 34.26 -27.48 2.87
CA ARG A 236 35.19 -26.68 3.69
C ARG A 236 35.56 -27.39 4.98
N CYS A 237 34.58 -27.98 5.68
CA CYS A 237 34.84 -28.78 6.88
C CYS A 237 35.69 -30.02 6.60
N TRP A 238 35.45 -30.71 5.48
CA TRP A 238 36.25 -31.85 5.09
C TRP A 238 37.70 -31.44 4.78
N ALA A 239 37.90 -30.35 4.04
CA ALA A 239 39.23 -29.80 3.77
C ALA A 239 39.96 -29.37 5.05
N ALA A 240 39.24 -28.70 5.98
CA ALA A 240 39.76 -28.34 7.29
C ALA A 240 40.16 -29.58 8.11
N LEU A 241 39.34 -30.64 8.11
CA LEU A 241 39.65 -31.91 8.78
C LEU A 241 40.92 -32.54 8.21
N ARG A 242 41.07 -32.56 6.88
CA ARG A 242 42.27 -33.07 6.20
C ARG A 242 43.53 -32.30 6.58
N ASN A 243 43.46 -30.97 6.55
CA ASN A 243 44.58 -30.11 6.92
C ASN A 243 44.96 -30.32 8.39
N ALA A 244 43.98 -30.44 9.29
CA ALA A 244 44.22 -30.71 10.71
C ALA A 244 44.84 -32.11 10.95
N CYS A 245 44.40 -33.14 10.21
CA CYS A 245 44.98 -34.48 10.23
C CYS A 245 46.44 -34.48 9.72
N GLN A 246 46.74 -33.75 8.65
CA GLN A 246 48.09 -33.61 8.12
C GLN A 246 49.02 -32.91 9.12
N LYS A 247 48.56 -31.81 9.75
CA LYS A 247 49.33 -31.08 10.78
C LYS A 247 49.58 -31.92 12.04
N SER A 248 48.62 -32.76 12.42
CA SER A 248 48.70 -33.59 13.64
C SER A 248 49.39 -34.93 13.41
N GLY A 249 49.60 -35.35 12.16
CA GLY A 249 50.23 -36.63 11.80
C GLY A 249 49.44 -37.88 12.24
N SER A 250 48.14 -37.71 12.52
CA SER A 250 47.25 -38.74 13.06
C SER A 250 45.90 -38.70 12.33
N SER A 251 45.28 -39.87 12.16
CA SER A 251 43.94 -39.99 11.57
C SER A 251 42.83 -39.46 12.50
N LYS A 252 43.12 -39.34 13.81
CA LYS A 252 42.22 -38.88 14.87
C LYS A 252 42.68 -37.53 15.41
N VAL A 253 41.80 -36.52 15.37
CA VAL A 253 42.07 -35.10 15.67
C VAL A 253 40.96 -34.50 16.55
N LYS A 254 41.25 -33.49 17.36
CA LYS A 254 40.25 -32.78 18.18
C LYS A 254 39.38 -31.87 17.32
N VAL A 255 38.06 -31.82 17.59
CA VAL A 255 37.13 -30.93 16.86
C VAL A 255 37.56 -29.46 16.93
N ILE A 256 38.11 -29.02 18.06
CA ILE A 256 38.60 -27.64 18.25
C ILE A 256 39.71 -27.28 17.24
N GLN A 257 40.57 -28.24 16.88
CA GLN A 257 41.62 -28.01 15.89
C GLN A 257 41.05 -27.88 14.48
N VAL A 258 40.02 -28.65 14.15
CA VAL A 258 39.29 -28.55 12.88
C VAL A 258 38.54 -27.22 12.78
N MET A 259 37.93 -26.76 13.89
CA MET A 259 37.28 -25.45 13.98
C MET A 259 38.23 -24.29 13.73
N ALA A 260 39.46 -24.35 14.27
CA ALA A 260 40.47 -23.32 14.05
C ALA A 260 40.88 -23.24 12.57
N GLU A 261 41.17 -24.38 11.94
CA GLU A 261 41.52 -24.43 10.50
C GLU A 261 40.36 -23.97 9.61
N LEU A 262 39.12 -24.29 9.98
CA LEU A 262 37.95 -23.85 9.25
C LEU A 262 37.74 -22.33 9.36
N ASN A 263 37.98 -21.75 10.54
CA ASN A 263 37.91 -20.31 10.72
C ASN A 263 38.92 -19.59 9.80
N ASP A 264 40.14 -20.12 9.68
CA ASP A 264 41.15 -19.59 8.77
C ASP A 264 40.70 -19.66 7.30
N ILE A 265 40.05 -20.75 6.87
CA ILE A 265 39.51 -20.90 5.50
C ILE A 265 38.37 -19.90 5.24
N LEU A 266 37.45 -19.75 6.20
CA LEU A 266 36.33 -18.81 6.07
C LEU A 266 36.79 -17.36 6.03
N LEU A 267 37.82 -17.01 6.81
CA LEU A 267 38.42 -15.67 6.79
C LEU A 267 39.07 -15.32 5.45
N VAL A 268 39.68 -16.30 4.78
CA VAL A 268 40.31 -16.11 3.46
C VAL A 268 39.26 -15.95 2.35
N GLU A 269 38.17 -16.71 2.39
CA GLU A 269 37.15 -16.68 1.33
C GLU A 269 36.15 -15.52 1.47
N ASN A 270 35.71 -15.20 2.69
CA ASN A 270 34.65 -14.22 2.93
C ASN A 270 35.17 -12.85 3.39
N GLY A 271 36.48 -12.70 3.63
CA GLY A 271 37.10 -11.48 4.13
C GLY A 271 36.90 -11.22 5.62
N HIS A 272 37.58 -10.20 6.17
CA HIS A 272 37.44 -9.80 7.57
C HIS A 272 36.15 -9.01 7.79
N ILE A 273 35.25 -9.54 8.63
CA ILE A 273 34.11 -8.80 9.18
C ILE A 273 34.30 -8.72 10.70
N GLU A 274 34.33 -7.50 11.25
CA GLU A 274 34.84 -7.22 12.59
C GLU A 274 34.03 -7.83 13.74
N GLN A 275 32.75 -8.18 13.56
CA GLN A 275 31.92 -8.75 14.65
C GLN A 275 30.80 -9.65 14.09
N GLY A 276 30.99 -10.98 14.11
CA GLY A 276 29.90 -11.94 13.84
C GLY A 276 30.31 -13.39 13.58
N TYR A 277 31.48 -13.63 12.98
CA TYR A 277 31.82 -14.97 12.49
C TYR A 277 32.26 -15.99 13.55
N GLU A 278 32.58 -15.61 14.79
CA GLU A 278 32.94 -16.62 15.79
C GLU A 278 31.77 -17.54 16.14
N GLU A 279 30.55 -17.02 16.17
CA GLU A 279 29.36 -17.81 16.45
C GLU A 279 28.91 -18.59 15.21
N GLU A 280 28.91 -17.94 14.03
CA GLU A 280 28.55 -18.57 12.76
C GLU A 280 29.54 -19.68 12.38
N SER A 281 30.85 -19.49 12.60
CA SER A 281 31.86 -20.53 12.36
C SER A 281 31.72 -21.71 13.32
N LYS A 282 31.35 -21.48 14.59
CA LYS A 282 31.07 -22.56 15.55
C LYS A 282 29.84 -23.35 15.12
N VAL A 283 28.77 -22.68 14.70
CA VAL A 283 27.51 -23.31 14.25
C VAL A 283 27.73 -24.06 12.94
N ALA A 284 28.33 -23.44 11.93
CA ALA A 284 28.64 -24.06 10.64
C ALA A 284 29.57 -25.26 10.80
N SER A 285 30.64 -25.13 11.60
CA SER A 285 31.54 -26.24 11.90
C SER A 285 30.84 -27.39 12.62
N PHE A 286 29.94 -27.08 13.57
CA PHE A 286 29.17 -28.11 14.27
C PHE A 286 28.20 -28.83 13.32
N ILE A 287 27.39 -28.08 12.56
CA ILE A 287 26.43 -28.62 11.60
C ILE A 287 27.14 -29.48 10.55
N ALA A 288 28.23 -28.99 9.98
CA ALA A 288 28.97 -29.74 8.98
C ALA A 288 29.75 -30.93 9.59
N SER A 289 30.21 -30.87 10.85
CA SER A 289 30.76 -32.05 11.54
C SER A 289 29.70 -33.14 11.73
N LEU A 290 28.46 -32.75 12.05
CA LEU A 290 27.33 -33.67 12.12
C LEU A 290 27.01 -34.27 10.74
N PHE A 291 27.07 -33.48 9.67
CA PHE A 291 26.86 -33.99 8.32
C PHE A 291 27.99 -34.90 7.83
N LEU A 292 29.25 -34.58 8.15
CA LEU A 292 30.40 -35.43 7.84
C LEU A 292 30.27 -36.80 8.51
N THR A 293 29.81 -36.82 9.76
CA THR A 293 29.61 -38.06 10.52
C THR A 293 28.38 -38.84 10.04
N HIS A 294 27.25 -38.17 9.81
CA HIS A 294 26.04 -38.79 9.29
C HIS A 294 26.20 -39.35 7.88
N ARG A 295 26.96 -38.66 7.02
CA ARG A 295 27.24 -39.16 5.67
C ARG A 295 28.32 -40.26 5.67
N GLY A 296 29.16 -40.37 6.69
CA GLY A 296 30.18 -41.42 6.81
C GLY A 296 31.54 -41.02 6.24
N PHE A 297 31.82 -39.72 6.17
CA PHE A 297 33.16 -39.19 5.87
C PHE A 297 34.10 -39.30 7.06
N ALA A 298 33.57 -39.10 8.28
CA ALA A 298 34.34 -39.14 9.52
C ALA A 298 33.58 -39.89 10.62
N LEU A 299 34.31 -40.40 11.61
CA LEU A 299 33.75 -41.00 12.82
C LEU A 299 33.95 -40.05 14.00
N ILE A 300 32.90 -39.85 14.80
CA ILE A 300 32.97 -39.09 16.04
C ILE A 300 33.17 -40.04 17.22
N SER A 301 34.13 -39.72 18.09
CA SER A 301 34.37 -40.46 19.33
C SER A 301 34.62 -39.50 20.48
N GLN A 302 34.14 -39.85 21.67
CA GLN A 302 34.38 -39.12 22.91
C GLN A 302 34.81 -40.13 23.97
N ASP A 303 36.01 -39.94 24.53
CA ASP A 303 36.61 -40.94 25.42
C ASP A 303 35.97 -40.88 26.84
N GLU A 304 35.56 -39.69 27.31
CA GLU A 304 34.85 -39.50 28.59
C GLU A 304 33.53 -38.73 28.39
N VAL A 305 32.40 -39.32 28.81
CA VAL A 305 31.07 -38.69 28.69
C VAL A 305 30.63 -38.14 30.06
N PRO A 306 30.13 -36.88 30.17
CA PRO A 306 29.87 -35.91 29.10
C PRO A 306 30.97 -34.87 28.87
N TYR A 307 32.03 -34.84 29.69
CA TYR A 307 33.00 -33.73 29.74
C TYR A 307 34.33 -33.95 28.98
N GLY A 308 34.48 -35.04 28.23
CA GLY A 308 35.69 -35.34 27.46
C GLY A 308 35.77 -34.62 26.11
N ASP A 309 36.98 -34.52 25.58
CA ASP A 309 37.21 -33.93 24.26
C ASP A 309 36.56 -34.75 23.14
N ILE A 310 35.90 -34.06 22.21
CA ILE A 310 35.31 -34.68 21.02
C ILE A 310 36.40 -34.84 19.96
N MET A 311 36.56 -36.07 19.49
CA MET A 311 37.56 -36.47 18.52
C MET A 311 36.87 -36.84 17.21
N LEU A 312 37.39 -36.34 16.09
CA LEU A 312 37.01 -36.74 14.74
C LEU A 312 38.11 -37.60 14.13
N GLU A 313 37.71 -38.74 13.58
CA GLU A 313 38.59 -39.65 12.85
C GLU A 313 38.18 -39.69 11.39
N ASP A 314 39.13 -39.47 10.47
CA ASP A 314 38.89 -39.60 9.04
C ASP A 314 38.90 -41.09 8.64
N LEU A 315 37.81 -41.53 8.00
CA LEU A 315 37.62 -42.93 7.60
C LEU A 315 38.29 -43.25 6.25
N TRP A 316 38.72 -42.24 5.49
CA TRP A 316 39.18 -42.40 4.11
C TRP A 316 40.56 -41.77 3.85
N PRO A 317 41.62 -42.09 4.62
CA PRO A 317 42.93 -41.44 4.50
C PRO A 317 43.62 -41.63 3.13
N GLY A 318 43.19 -42.60 2.32
CA GLY A 318 43.80 -42.96 1.04
C GLY A 318 43.19 -42.33 -0.21
N ILE A 319 42.12 -41.52 -0.09
CA ILE A 319 41.42 -40.90 -1.23
C ILE A 319 41.56 -39.38 -1.13
N ALA A 320 42.00 -38.75 -2.23
CA ALA A 320 42.33 -37.33 -2.28
C ALA A 320 41.17 -36.45 -2.78
N GLU A 321 40.22 -37.00 -3.53
CA GLU A 321 39.08 -36.25 -4.08
C GLU A 321 37.79 -36.45 -3.28
N PHE A 322 37.10 -35.35 -3.01
CA PHE A 322 35.84 -35.34 -2.24
C PHE A 322 34.69 -36.04 -2.99
N GLU A 323 34.62 -35.88 -4.31
CA GLU A 323 33.57 -36.46 -5.16
C GLU A 323 33.65 -37.99 -5.22
N GLU A 324 34.86 -38.56 -5.25
CA GLU A 324 35.08 -40.00 -5.25
C GLU A 324 34.61 -40.66 -3.95
N ILE A 325 34.87 -40.01 -2.80
CA ILE A 325 34.40 -40.49 -1.49
C ILE A 325 32.86 -40.43 -1.42
N LYS A 326 32.27 -39.36 -1.94
CA LYS A 326 30.81 -39.21 -1.99
C LYS A 326 30.14 -40.33 -2.80
N GLY A 327 30.69 -40.65 -3.97
CA GLY A 327 30.21 -41.77 -4.80
C GLY A 327 30.29 -43.13 -4.08
N LEU A 328 31.43 -43.43 -3.44
CA LEU A 328 31.60 -44.69 -2.70
C LEU A 328 30.67 -44.83 -1.49
N ILE A 329 30.34 -43.71 -0.84
CA ILE A 329 29.38 -43.67 0.27
C ILE A 329 27.96 -43.91 -0.25
N GLU A 330 27.57 -43.28 -1.35
CA GLU A 330 26.27 -43.46 -1.98
C GLU A 330 26.07 -44.91 -2.46
N ASP A 331 27.09 -45.50 -3.08
CA ASP A 331 27.09 -46.91 -3.49
C ASP A 331 26.94 -47.84 -2.29
N LYS A 332 27.68 -47.60 -1.20
CA LYS A 332 27.54 -48.39 0.05
C LYS A 332 26.14 -48.27 0.65
N LYS A 333 25.53 -47.07 0.61
CA LYS A 333 24.16 -46.85 1.10
C LYS A 333 23.13 -47.55 0.22
N GLN A 334 23.28 -47.52 -1.10
CA GLN A 334 22.42 -48.24 -2.03
C GLN A 334 22.51 -49.76 -1.84
N ILE A 335 23.71 -50.29 -1.62
CA ILE A 335 23.92 -51.72 -1.34
C ILE A 335 23.27 -52.10 -0.01
N GLN A 336 23.41 -51.28 1.04
CA GLN A 336 22.75 -51.50 2.32
C GLN A 336 21.22 -51.42 2.21
N SER A 337 20.66 -50.42 1.53
CA SER A 337 19.20 -50.32 1.33
C SER A 337 18.64 -51.48 0.52
N ASN A 338 19.38 -51.95 -0.49
CA ASN A 338 18.98 -53.11 -1.28
C ASN A 338 19.03 -54.39 -0.44
N SER A 339 20.04 -54.57 0.42
CA SER A 339 20.10 -55.71 1.34
C SER A 339 19.00 -55.69 2.41
N SER A 340 18.61 -54.50 2.90
CA SER A 340 17.51 -54.35 3.86
C SER A 340 16.13 -54.56 3.24
N ASN A 341 15.98 -54.40 1.92
CA ASN A 341 14.75 -54.73 1.20
C ASN A 341 14.60 -56.23 0.91
N ASP A 342 15.70 -56.99 0.87
CA ASP A 342 15.69 -58.45 0.68
C ASP A 342 15.40 -59.22 1.99
N GLU A 343 15.61 -58.60 3.16
CA GLU A 343 15.14 -59.15 4.44
C GLU A 343 13.64 -58.90 4.61
N GLU A 344 12.80 -59.89 4.28
CA GLU A 344 11.36 -59.83 4.48
C GLU A 344 11.03 -59.46 5.94
N THR A 345 10.53 -58.23 6.14
CA THR A 345 10.14 -57.76 7.48
C THR A 345 9.17 -58.74 8.14
N GLY A 346 9.30 -58.93 9.47
CA GLY A 346 8.51 -59.93 10.20
C GLY A 346 7.00 -59.80 9.99
N SER A 347 6.48 -58.59 9.80
CA SER A 347 5.06 -58.33 9.51
C SER A 347 4.58 -58.93 8.18
N VAL A 348 5.42 -58.89 7.13
CA VAL A 348 5.14 -59.47 5.82
C VAL A 348 5.14 -61.00 5.90
N GLN A 349 6.07 -61.58 6.67
CA GLN A 349 6.09 -63.02 6.93
C GLN A 349 4.84 -63.50 7.71
N PHE A 350 4.38 -62.73 8.71
CA PHE A 350 3.14 -63.02 9.43
C PHE A 350 1.89 -62.89 8.53
N ALA A 351 1.86 -61.91 7.64
CA ALA A 351 0.76 -61.72 6.69
C ALA A 351 0.67 -62.89 5.68
N LYS A 352 1.80 -63.33 5.12
CA LYS A 352 1.86 -64.53 4.25
C LYS A 352 1.34 -65.78 4.98
N ARG A 353 1.79 -66.02 6.20
CA ARG A 353 1.39 -67.19 7.01
C ARG A 353 -0.09 -67.17 7.39
N ARG A 354 -0.68 -65.98 7.54
CA ARG A 354 -2.12 -65.80 7.79
C ARG A 354 -2.95 -66.03 6.52
N ALA A 355 -2.47 -65.55 5.37
CA ALA A 355 -3.11 -65.77 4.07
C ALA A 355 -3.12 -67.26 3.70
N GLU A 356 -2.04 -68.00 3.94
CA GLU A 356 -1.99 -69.46 3.76
C GLU A 356 -2.99 -70.20 4.66
N LYS A 357 -3.09 -69.81 5.93
CA LYS A 357 -4.09 -70.37 6.86
C LYS A 357 -5.53 -70.08 6.42
N LEU A 358 -5.79 -68.90 5.87
CA LEU A 358 -7.11 -68.52 5.35
C LEU A 358 -7.47 -69.34 4.11
N ARG A 359 -6.55 -69.46 3.14
CA ARG A 359 -6.74 -70.31 1.96
C ARG A 359 -7.01 -71.77 2.34
N ALA A 360 -6.27 -72.32 3.30
CA ALA A 360 -6.49 -73.68 3.79
C ALA A 360 -7.84 -73.85 4.50
N LYS A 361 -8.37 -72.80 5.14
CA LYS A 361 -9.71 -72.81 5.74
C LYS A 361 -10.81 -72.71 4.67
N GLU A 362 -10.66 -71.84 3.69
CA GLU A 362 -11.60 -71.72 2.57
C GLU A 362 -11.69 -73.02 1.76
N GLU A 363 -10.56 -73.67 1.48
CA GLU A 363 -10.56 -74.95 0.77
C GLU A 363 -11.25 -76.07 1.57
N LYS A 364 -11.10 -76.05 2.91
CA LYS A 364 -11.83 -76.98 3.80
C LYS A 364 -13.32 -76.67 3.85
N ALA A 365 -13.71 -75.41 3.94
CA ALA A 365 -15.10 -74.99 3.94
C ALA A 365 -15.80 -75.34 2.62
N ARG A 366 -15.11 -75.18 1.48
CA ARG A 366 -15.63 -75.58 0.17
C ARG A 366 -15.87 -77.09 0.10
N LYS A 367 -14.94 -77.91 0.60
CA LYS A 367 -15.11 -79.36 0.70
C LYS A 367 -16.26 -79.78 1.62
N GLN A 368 -16.50 -79.04 2.70
CA GLN A 368 -17.65 -79.28 3.60
C GLN A 368 -18.97 -78.93 2.94
N LEU A 369 -19.06 -77.79 2.24
CA LEU A 369 -20.25 -77.42 1.47
C LEU A 369 -20.56 -78.41 0.35
N GLU A 370 -19.54 -78.92 -0.35
CA GLU A 370 -19.72 -79.99 -1.34
C GLU A 370 -20.27 -81.28 -0.69
N GLN A 371 -19.84 -81.62 0.53
CA GLN A 371 -20.38 -82.77 1.28
C GLN A 371 -21.82 -82.55 1.77
N GLU A 372 -22.15 -81.36 2.26
CA GLU A 372 -23.50 -80.99 2.71
C GLU A 372 -24.49 -80.96 1.55
N GLN A 373 -24.09 -80.46 0.37
CA GLN A 373 -24.93 -80.50 -0.83
C GLN A 373 -25.22 -81.92 -1.30
N MET A 374 -24.25 -82.84 -1.21
CA MET A 374 -24.50 -84.25 -1.49
C MET A 374 -25.45 -84.90 -0.46
N GLN A 375 -25.43 -84.45 0.80
CA GLN A 375 -26.35 -84.95 1.83
C GLN A 375 -27.78 -84.39 1.67
N SER A 376 -27.95 -83.12 1.31
CA SER A 376 -29.27 -82.53 1.10
C SER A 376 -29.99 -83.13 -0.11
N THR A 377 -29.27 -83.45 -1.18
CA THR A 377 -29.86 -84.14 -2.35
C THR A 377 -30.35 -85.56 -2.03
N VAL A 378 -29.88 -86.17 -0.94
CA VAL A 378 -30.33 -87.50 -0.50
C VAL A 378 -31.55 -87.43 0.43
N ALA A 379 -31.81 -86.27 1.05
CA ALA A 379 -32.90 -86.08 2.02
C ALA A 379 -34.24 -85.69 1.40
N ASP A 380 -34.26 -85.11 0.19
CA ASP A 380 -35.47 -84.64 -0.50
C ASP A 380 -36.26 -85.75 -1.26
N ASP A 381 -35.80 -87.01 -1.22
CA ASP A 381 -36.34 -88.13 -2.05
C ASP A 381 -37.21 -89.16 -1.28
N LEU A 382 -37.81 -88.79 -0.13
CA LEU A 382 -38.69 -89.68 0.65
C LEU A 382 -40.16 -89.21 0.64
N PRO A 383 -41.11 -89.92 0.00
CA PRO A 383 -42.51 -89.50 -0.10
C PRO A 383 -43.30 -89.74 1.19
N GLU A 384 -44.15 -88.74 1.51
CA GLU A 384 -45.09 -88.67 2.64
C GLU A 384 -46.07 -89.85 2.66
N HIS A 385 -46.24 -90.48 3.83
CA HIS A 385 -47.35 -91.39 4.08
C HIS A 385 -48.10 -90.98 5.36
N ASP A 386 -49.32 -90.47 5.15
CA ASP A 386 -50.37 -90.21 6.13
C ASP A 386 -50.75 -91.48 6.91
N TRP A 387 -50.81 -91.38 8.24
CA TRP A 387 -51.87 -91.99 9.06
C TRP A 387 -51.96 -91.30 10.43
N LEU A 388 -53.07 -90.61 10.68
CA LEU A 388 -53.73 -90.65 11.99
C LEU A 388 -54.42 -92.01 12.11
N VAL A 389 -54.48 -92.58 13.31
CA VAL A 389 -55.72 -92.97 14.03
C VAL A 389 -55.34 -93.85 15.23
N GLU A 390 -55.81 -93.39 16.40
CA GLU A 390 -55.92 -94.07 17.73
C GLU A 390 -54.65 -94.48 18.49
#